data_AF-A0A367UKJ4-F1
#
_entry.id   AF-A0A367UKJ4-F1
#
_cell.length_a   1.000
_cell.length_b   1.000
_cell.length_c   1.000
_cell.angle_alpha   90.00
_cell.angle_beta   90.00
_cell.angle_gamma   90.00
#
_symmetry.space_group_name_H-M   'P 1'
#
loop_
_entity.id
_entity.type
_entity.pdbx_description
1 polymer ?
#
loop_
_entity_poly.entity_id
_entity_poly.type
_entity_poly.pdbx_seq_one_letter_code
_entity_poly.pdbx_strand_id
1 'polypeptide(L)'
;MRNKIPFYIVLFGVVILALLPGVSLVSADRTSSSWTAEVVTPLEAPLRGNQELTVVLDYYRRCAGYYVNPAITNDCLTETAEFVERLQLPASAFGLMRQLAINNTAFWNSDRD
;
A
#
# COMPACT_ATOMS: atom_id res chain seq x y z
N MET A 1 -5.81 45.51 -51.84
CA MET A 1 -5.75 44.03 -51.95
C MET A 1 -5.01 43.54 -50.70
N ARG A 2 -5.70 43.25 -49.60
CA ARG A 2 -6.26 41.93 -49.22
C ARG A 2 -5.19 40.84 -49.09
N ASN A 3 -4.74 40.61 -47.85
CA ASN A 3 -4.14 39.36 -47.39
C ASN A 3 -4.39 39.28 -45.87
N LYS A 4 -5.59 38.90 -45.41
CA LYS A 4 -6.01 37.53 -45.05
C LYS A 4 -4.96 36.77 -44.23
N ILE A 5 -5.02 37.01 -42.91
CA ILE A 5 -4.43 36.16 -41.87
C ILE A 5 -4.99 34.73 -42.08
N PRO A 6 -4.14 33.70 -42.22
CA PRO A 6 -4.64 32.35 -42.44
C PRO A 6 -5.21 31.80 -41.12
N PHE A 7 -6.50 31.48 -41.17
CA PHE A 7 -7.21 30.60 -40.25
C PHE A 7 -6.49 29.23 -40.21
N TYR A 8 -5.56 29.05 -39.28
CA TYR A 8 -5.08 27.72 -38.83
C TYR A 8 -5.34 27.52 -37.34
N ILE A 9 -6.29 28.27 -36.80
CA ILE A 9 -6.93 27.94 -35.53
C ILE A 9 -8.17 27.14 -35.95
N VAL A 10 -8.35 25.97 -35.34
CA VAL A 10 -9.45 25.00 -35.53
C VAL A 10 -9.05 23.81 -36.43
N LEU A 11 -9.07 22.62 -35.79
CA LEU A 11 -8.99 21.25 -36.32
C LEU A 11 -7.61 20.59 -36.40
N PHE A 12 -7.06 20.26 -35.22
CA PHE A 12 -6.54 18.95 -34.81
C PHE A 12 -6.30 19.10 -33.29
N GLY A 13 -7.26 18.85 -32.39
CA GLY A 13 -8.10 17.66 -32.34
C GLY A 13 -7.24 16.49 -31.83
N VAL A 14 -7.46 16.11 -30.57
CA VAL A 14 -6.91 14.95 -29.86
C VAL A 14 -5.64 15.20 -29.02
N VAL A 15 -5.90 15.65 -27.78
CA VAL A 15 -5.48 14.96 -26.55
C VAL A 15 -4.17 14.17 -26.64
N ILE A 16 -3.07 14.78 -26.20
CA ILE A 16 -2.04 14.05 -25.46
C ILE A 16 -1.77 14.85 -24.19
N LEU A 17 -2.73 14.73 -23.27
CA LEU A 17 -2.58 15.03 -21.85
C LEU A 17 -1.75 13.90 -21.21
N ALA A 18 -0.56 13.62 -21.74
CA ALA A 18 0.31 12.55 -21.25
C ALA A 18 1.41 13.10 -20.35
N LEU A 19 1.01 13.78 -19.28
CA LEU A 19 1.79 13.88 -18.05
C LEU A 19 0.78 14.06 -16.90
N LEU A 20 -0.09 13.05 -16.73
CA LEU A 20 -1.02 12.94 -15.61
C LEU A 20 -0.31 12.27 -14.42
N PRO A 21 0.13 13.01 -13.38
CA PRO A 21 0.51 12.41 -12.09
C PRO A 21 -0.68 11.74 -11.37
N GLY A 22 -1.89 11.73 -11.95
CA GLY A 22 -3.09 11.17 -11.33
C GLY A 22 -3.24 9.64 -11.43
N VAL A 23 -2.69 8.99 -12.47
CA VAL A 23 -2.93 7.54 -12.67
C VAL A 23 -2.12 6.69 -11.70
N SER A 24 -0.88 7.09 -11.41
CA SER A 24 -0.01 6.39 -10.44
C SER A 24 -0.52 6.51 -9.00
N LEU A 25 -1.10 7.65 -8.63
CA LEU A 25 -1.67 7.85 -7.30
C LEU A 25 -2.94 7.02 -7.10
N VAL A 26 -3.86 7.03 -8.07
CA VAL A 26 -5.10 6.25 -7.99
C VAL A 26 -4.84 4.74 -7.94
N SER A 27 -3.85 4.25 -8.68
CA SER A 27 -3.47 2.82 -8.61
C SER A 27 -2.82 2.46 -7.27
N ALA A 28 -1.93 3.31 -6.75
CA ALA A 28 -1.29 3.10 -5.46
C ALA A 28 -2.32 3.11 -4.31
N ASP A 29 -3.28 4.05 -4.34
CA ASP A 29 -4.36 4.13 -3.36
C ASP A 29 -5.23 2.87 -3.38
N ARG A 30 -5.58 2.36 -4.56
CA ARG A 30 -6.35 1.11 -4.70
C ARG A 30 -5.59 -0.09 -4.14
N THR A 31 -4.32 -0.24 -4.49
CA THR A 31 -3.46 -1.33 -3.97
C THR A 31 -3.30 -1.23 -2.45
N SER A 32 -3.09 -0.03 -1.91
CA SER A 32 -2.98 0.18 -0.46
C SER A 32 -4.27 -0.18 0.27
N SER A 33 -5.42 0.18 -0.31
CA SER A 33 -6.73 -0.14 0.26
C SER A 33 -7.01 -1.64 0.27
N SER A 34 -6.76 -2.34 -0.84
CA SER A 34 -6.96 -3.80 -0.90
C SER A 34 -5.99 -4.54 0.01
N TRP A 35 -4.72 -4.12 0.02
CA TRP A 35 -3.72 -4.68 0.91
C TRP A 35 -4.10 -4.53 2.38
N THR A 36 -4.55 -3.34 2.79
CA THR A 36 -4.97 -3.12 4.18
C THR A 36 -6.13 -4.04 4.54
N ALA A 37 -7.11 -4.17 3.66
CA ALA A 37 -8.30 -4.99 3.88
C ALA A 37 -8.00 -6.49 3.99
N GLU A 38 -6.98 -6.99 3.27
CA GLU A 38 -6.66 -8.43 3.22
C GLU A 38 -5.54 -8.82 4.19
N VAL A 39 -4.61 -7.90 4.48
CA VAL A 39 -3.42 -8.20 5.30
C VAL A 39 -3.63 -7.79 6.75
N VAL A 40 -4.19 -6.60 6.98
CA VAL A 40 -4.21 -5.95 8.30
C VAL A 40 -5.58 -6.08 8.96
N THR A 41 -6.64 -5.69 8.26
CA THR A 41 -8.02 -5.67 8.79
C THR A 41 -8.49 -7.00 9.40
N PRO A 42 -8.18 -8.19 8.84
CA PRO A 42 -8.61 -9.47 9.42
C PRO A 42 -8.03 -9.72 10.82
N LEU A 43 -6.93 -9.04 11.15
CA LEU A 43 -6.22 -9.17 12.42
C LEU A 43 -6.71 -8.14 13.46
N GLU A 44 -7.44 -7.09 13.09
CA GLU A 44 -7.83 -6.03 14.03
C GLU A 44 -8.86 -6.50 15.06
N ALA A 45 -9.88 -7.22 14.63
CA ALA A 45 -10.96 -7.67 15.53
C ALA A 45 -10.46 -8.65 16.61
N PRO A 46 -9.63 -9.67 16.28
CA PRO A 46 -9.04 -10.57 17.29
C PRO A 46 -8.13 -9.86 18.30
N LEU A 47 -7.52 -8.74 17.91
CA LEU A 47 -6.59 -7.99 18.75
C LEU A 47 -7.27 -6.92 19.60
N ARG A 48 -8.58 -6.71 19.44
CA ARG A 48 -9.35 -5.71 20.19
C ARG A 48 -9.31 -6.03 21.69
N GLY A 49 -8.50 -5.27 22.43
CA GLY A 49 -8.27 -5.47 23.87
C GLY A 49 -6.87 -5.96 24.23
N ASN A 50 -6.03 -6.29 23.24
CA ASN A 50 -4.61 -6.55 23.44
C ASN A 50 -3.79 -5.37 22.92
N GLN A 51 -3.44 -4.45 23.82
CA GLN A 51 -2.73 -3.22 23.49
C GLN A 51 -1.33 -3.50 22.92
N GLU A 52 -0.60 -4.47 23.45
CA GLU A 52 0.74 -4.82 22.98
C GLU A 52 0.71 -5.30 21.53
N LEU A 53 -0.24 -6.18 21.19
CA LEU A 53 -0.39 -6.66 19.82
C LEU A 53 -0.93 -5.60 18.86
N THR A 54 -1.76 -4.68 19.36
CA THR A 54 -2.22 -3.53 18.58
C THR A 54 -1.04 -2.63 18.21
N VAL A 55 -0.10 -2.40 19.14
CA VAL A 55 1.12 -1.63 18.87
C VAL A 55 1.98 -2.28 17.78
N VAL A 56 2.11 -3.61 17.78
CA VAL A 56 2.83 -4.35 16.72
C VAL A 56 2.15 -4.14 15.36
N LEU A 57 0.82 -4.30 15.30
CA LEU A 57 0.06 -4.11 14.07
C LEU A 57 0.18 -2.67 13.53
N ASP A 58 0.13 -1.69 14.43
CA ASP A 58 0.27 -0.27 14.11
C ASP A 58 1.70 0.11 13.69
N TYR A 59 2.72 -0.56 14.24
CA TYR A 59 4.09 -0.39 13.77
C TYR A 59 4.22 -0.87 12.33
N TYR A 60 3.73 -2.07 12.03
CA TYR A 60 3.76 -2.64 10.67
C TYR A 60 3.03 -1.74 9.67
N ARG A 61 1.81 -1.28 9.98
CA ARG A 61 1.03 -0.38 9.13
C ARG A 61 1.77 0.92 8.81
N ARG A 62 2.43 1.52 9.82
CA ARG A 62 3.18 2.77 9.64
C ARG A 62 4.42 2.55 8.79
N CYS A 63 5.12 1.45 9.00
CA CYS A 63 6.28 1.10 8.18
C CYS A 63 5.88 0.91 6.71
N ALA A 64 4.82 0.13 6.45
CA ALA A 64 4.38 -0.19 5.10
C ALA A 64 3.64 0.94 4.35
N GLY A 65 3.51 2.13 4.97
CA GLY A 65 2.61 3.19 4.53
C GLY A 65 2.87 3.80 3.14
N TYR A 66 1.90 4.60 2.68
CA TYR A 66 1.75 5.38 1.42
C TYR A 66 2.05 4.68 0.08
N TYR A 67 3.09 3.87 -0.02
CA TYR A 67 3.48 3.12 -1.22
C TYR A 67 3.60 1.64 -0.90
N VAL A 68 2.45 0.98 -0.80
CA VAL A 68 2.38 -0.46 -0.59
C VAL A 68 2.87 -1.19 -1.84
N ASN A 69 4.04 -1.84 -1.74
CA ASN A 69 4.58 -2.74 -2.75
C ASN A 69 5.28 -3.94 -2.07
N PRO A 70 5.59 -5.01 -2.83
CA PRO A 70 6.16 -6.22 -2.24
C PRO A 70 7.47 -6.00 -1.49
N ALA A 71 8.38 -5.17 -2.03
CA ALA A 71 9.67 -4.92 -1.40
C ALA A 71 9.50 -4.19 -0.06
N ILE A 72 8.77 -3.07 -0.05
CA ILE A 72 8.53 -2.27 1.16
C ILE A 72 7.80 -3.09 2.24
N THR A 73 6.76 -3.84 1.85
CA THR A 73 5.99 -4.63 2.83
C THR A 73 6.79 -5.78 3.42
N ASN A 74 7.70 -6.39 2.67
CA ASN A 74 8.61 -7.43 3.16
C ASN A 74 9.72 -6.87 4.06
N ASP A 75 10.29 -5.72 3.71
CA ASP A 75 11.25 -5.03 4.56
C ASP A 75 10.60 -4.67 5.90
N CYS A 76 9.35 -4.18 5.87
CA CYS A 76 8.59 -3.87 7.08
C CYS A 76 8.24 -5.08 7.94
N LEU A 77 8.09 -6.28 7.36
CA LEU A 77 7.94 -7.49 8.16
C LEU A 77 9.21 -7.76 8.96
N THR A 78 10.38 -7.57 8.34
CA THR A 78 11.68 -7.70 9.03
C THR A 78 11.82 -6.68 10.14
N GLU A 79 11.57 -5.39 9.85
CA GLU A 79 11.66 -4.33 10.86
C GLU A 79 10.68 -4.54 12.03
N THR A 80 9.48 -5.04 11.75
CA THR A 80 8.50 -5.31 12.80
C THR A 80 8.92 -6.52 13.64
N ALA A 81 9.56 -7.53 13.06
CA ALA A 81 10.14 -8.64 13.82
C ALA A 81 11.25 -8.14 14.75
N GLU A 82 12.16 -7.30 14.26
CA GLU A 82 13.20 -6.67 15.09
C GLU A 82 12.61 -5.76 16.18
N PHE A 83 11.51 -5.07 15.90
CA PHE A 83 10.78 -4.29 16.90
C PHE A 83 10.23 -5.18 18.02
N VAL A 84 9.58 -6.29 17.68
CA VAL A 84 9.07 -7.28 18.63
C VAL A 84 10.18 -7.84 19.51
N GLU A 85 11.31 -8.20 18.90
CA GLU A 85 12.47 -8.75 19.61
C GLU A 85 13.14 -7.73 20.54
N ARG A 86 13.40 -6.51 20.04
CA ARG A 86 14.05 -5.45 20.82
C ARG A 86 13.25 -5.06 22.07
N LEU A 87 11.92 -5.08 21.97
CA LEU A 87 11.04 -4.78 23.09
C LEU A 87 10.69 -6.00 23.95
N GLN A 88 11.21 -7.19 23.62
CA GLN A 88 10.94 -8.44 24.33
C GLN A 88 9.44 -8.70 24.51
N LEU A 89 8.66 -8.40 23.47
CA LEU A 89 7.20 -8.58 23.49
C LEU A 89 6.82 -10.06 23.65
N PRO A 90 5.59 -10.35 24.15
CA PRO A 90 5.18 -11.72 24.42
C PRO A 90 5.17 -12.61 23.16
N ALA A 91 5.20 -13.92 23.36
CA ALA A 91 5.14 -14.92 22.30
C ALA A 91 3.97 -14.74 21.31
N SER A 92 2.85 -14.17 21.77
CA SER A 92 1.70 -13.83 20.93
C SER A 92 2.02 -12.81 19.83
N ALA A 93 3.02 -11.93 20.04
CA ALA A 93 3.48 -10.97 19.04
C ALA A 93 4.17 -11.67 17.86
N PHE A 94 4.94 -12.73 18.11
CA PHE A 94 5.52 -13.57 17.04
C PHE A 94 4.43 -14.32 16.26
N GLY A 95 3.36 -14.75 16.94
CA GLY A 95 2.18 -15.32 16.31
C GLY A 95 1.50 -14.34 15.35
N LEU A 96 1.34 -13.08 15.78
CA LEU A 96 0.83 -11.99 14.94
C LEU A 96 1.76 -11.72 13.74
N MET A 97 3.06 -11.62 13.97
CA MET A 97 4.06 -11.42 12.91
C MET A 97 3.99 -12.50 11.83
N ARG A 98 3.83 -13.76 12.25
CA ARG A 98 3.66 -14.88 11.33
C ARG A 98 2.39 -14.73 10.49
N GLN A 99 1.27 -14.30 11.09
CA GLN A 99 0.03 -14.09 10.33
C GLN A 99 0.13 -12.92 9.35
N LEU A 100 0.80 -11.83 9.73
CA LEU A 100 1.09 -10.73 8.82
C LEU A 100 1.91 -11.21 7.61
N ALA A 101 2.93 -12.04 7.83
CA ALA A 101 3.74 -12.60 6.75
C ALA A 101 2.94 -13.53 5.82
N ILE A 102 2.07 -14.37 6.38
CA ILE A 102 1.18 -15.25 5.61
C ILE A 102 0.24 -14.42 4.74
N ASN A 103 -0.47 -13.46 5.33
CA ASN A 103 -1.43 -12.64 4.60
C ASN A 103 -0.72 -11.78 3.54
N ASN A 104 0.45 -11.21 3.84
CA ASN A 104 1.23 -10.42 2.88
C ASN A 104 1.68 -11.28 1.69
N THR A 105 2.16 -12.49 1.94
CA THR A 105 2.56 -13.43 0.89
C THR A 105 1.36 -13.84 0.03
N ALA A 106 0.23 -14.16 0.65
CA ALA A 106 -1.00 -14.50 -0.06
C ALA A 106 -1.49 -13.33 -0.94
N PHE A 107 -1.45 -12.11 -0.42
CA PHE A 107 -1.80 -10.91 -1.16
C PHE A 107 -0.92 -10.74 -2.41
N TRP A 108 0.40 -10.91 -2.32
CA TRP A 108 1.27 -10.69 -3.48
C TRP A 108 1.28 -11.85 -4.48
N ASN A 109 0.91 -13.06 -4.04
CA ASN A 109 0.86 -14.25 -4.90
C ASN A 109 -0.53 -14.53 -5.49
N SER A 110 -1.58 -13.83 -5.06
CA SER A 110 -2.86 -13.93 -5.76
C SER A 110 -2.71 -13.35 -7.16
N ASP A 111 -3.02 -14.13 -8.20
CA ASP A 111 -3.17 -13.62 -9.57
C ASP A 111 -4.21 -12.50 -9.53
N ARG A 112 -3.72 -11.24 -9.52
CA ARG A 112 -4.54 -10.05 -9.61
C ARG A 112 -4.33 -9.45 -11.00
N ASP A 113 -5.30 -9.71 -11.86
CA ASP A 113 -5.41 -9.21 -13.23
C ASP A 113 -5.37 -7.67 -13.33
#